data_AF-A0A7C5WN92-F1
#
_entry.id   AF-A0A7C5WN92-F1
#
_cell.length_a   1.000
_cell.length_b   1.000
_cell.length_c   1.000
_cell.angle_alpha   90.00
_cell.angle_beta   90.00
_cell.angle_gamma   90.00
#
_symmetry.space_group_name_H-M   'P 1'
#
loop_
_entity.id
_entity.type
_entity.pdbx_description
1 polymer ?
#
loop_
_entity_poly.entity_id
_entity_poly.type
_entity_poly.pdbx_seq_one_letter_code
_entity_poly.pdbx_strand_id
1 'polypeptide(L)'
;MTGAPVPEGVFAVIRREDCVEHADRIEITEATIAAAPAGANIRRLGENCAAGAEITPAGTLVTGPCLGALATVGVTEPVVRRRVRVAVLVTGDEVLPVDSRPEPWQLRDSNGPALAGLLSRHAWLDVDLRPRVADDERTLREAFESALADADAVICTGGVSMGGKDFVPAVVRAAGAEVVFHRLPQKPGKPALGAVSPEGKPILGLPGNPVSVLVTGRRLGLPVLARRAGMIGAPHPTLVRLTSRDPKTLKLWWHRPVRLTGPGEAELIPTKGSGDIPSASASDGFVEIPPNDSGEGPFPFYAW
;
A
#
# COMPACT_ATOMS: atom_id res chain seq x y z
N MET A 1 -28.12 13.86 30.61
CA MET A 1 -26.89 13.13 30.28
C MET A 1 -26.51 13.42 28.83
N THR A 2 -25.23 13.44 28.49
CA THR A 2 -24.74 13.68 27.12
C THR A 2 -25.34 12.67 26.14
N GLY A 3 -25.84 13.15 24.99
CA GLY A 3 -26.44 12.31 23.94
C GLY A 3 -27.94 12.04 24.12
N ALA A 4 -28.55 12.43 25.25
CA ALA A 4 -29.99 12.33 25.42
C ALA A 4 -30.74 13.36 24.56
N PRO A 5 -31.94 13.03 24.05
CA PRO A 5 -32.81 14.00 23.41
C PRO A 5 -33.11 15.18 24.33
N VAL A 6 -33.04 16.38 23.79
CA VAL A 6 -33.37 17.62 24.51
C VAL A 6 -34.89 17.79 24.54
N PRO A 7 -35.52 18.04 25.70
CA PRO A 7 -36.96 18.29 25.78
C PRO A 7 -37.41 19.51 24.97
N GLU A 8 -38.68 19.50 24.57
CA GLU A 8 -39.28 20.63 23.86
C GLU A 8 -39.23 21.92 24.71
N GLY A 9 -38.96 23.05 24.05
CA GLY A 9 -38.88 24.37 24.70
C GLY A 9 -37.56 24.68 25.42
N VAL A 10 -36.63 23.72 25.54
CA VAL A 10 -35.31 23.97 26.13
C VAL A 10 -34.44 24.79 25.16
N PHE A 11 -33.94 25.93 25.63
CA PHE A 11 -33.14 26.84 24.81
C PHE A 11 -31.61 26.66 24.99
N ALA A 12 -31.17 26.06 26.10
CA ALA A 12 -29.76 25.77 26.42
C ALA A 12 -29.65 24.62 27.42
N VAL A 13 -28.50 23.93 27.44
CA VAL A 13 -28.15 22.92 28.45
C VAL A 13 -26.93 23.42 29.22
N ILE A 14 -27.05 23.51 30.55
CA ILE A 14 -25.92 23.84 31.44
C ILE A 14 -25.24 22.55 31.88
N ARG A 15 -23.91 22.52 31.82
CA ARG A 15 -23.14 21.35 32.27
C ARG A 15 -23.21 21.25 33.79
N ARG A 16 -23.19 20.03 34.31
CA ARG A 16 -23.33 19.77 35.75
C ARG A 16 -22.24 20.47 36.57
N GLU A 17 -21.03 20.55 36.00
CA GLU A 17 -19.85 21.18 36.58
C GLU A 17 -20.01 22.70 36.72
N ASP A 18 -20.93 23.31 35.98
CA ASP A 18 -21.25 24.74 36.02
C ASP A 18 -22.46 25.06 36.95
N CYS A 19 -22.95 24.05 37.69
CA CYS A 19 -24.06 24.13 38.64
C CYS A 19 -23.61 23.83 40.08
N VAL A 20 -24.37 24.31 41.06
CA VAL A 20 -24.24 23.91 42.47
C VAL A 20 -25.37 22.95 42.82
N GLU A 21 -25.03 21.72 43.18
CA GLU A 21 -26.01 20.70 43.57
C GLU A 21 -26.25 20.71 45.08
N HIS A 22 -27.51 20.82 45.47
CA HIS A 22 -27.98 20.64 46.84
C HIS A 22 -28.80 19.34 46.95
N ALA A 23 -29.19 18.94 48.16
CA ALA A 23 -29.92 17.69 48.37
C ALA A 23 -31.30 17.64 47.69
N ASP A 24 -31.97 18.77 47.55
CA ASP A 24 -33.35 18.90 47.06
C ASP A 24 -33.49 19.75 45.80
N ARG A 25 -32.40 20.36 45.31
CA ARG A 25 -32.42 21.29 44.17
C ARG A 25 -31.07 21.41 43.48
N ILE A 26 -31.11 21.95 42.26
CA ILE A 26 -29.93 22.39 41.53
C ILE A 26 -29.98 23.91 41.42
N GLU A 27 -28.88 24.56 41.76
CA GLU A 27 -28.70 26.01 41.65
C GLU A 27 -27.81 26.34 40.45
N ILE A 28 -28.27 27.29 39.64
CA ILE A 28 -27.56 27.80 38.47
C ILE A 28 -27.36 29.30 38.71
N THR A 29 -26.12 29.76 38.71
CA THR A 29 -25.82 31.18 39.01
C THR A 29 -26.27 32.10 37.87
N GLU A 30 -26.60 33.35 38.18
CA GLU A 30 -26.92 34.36 37.16
C GLU A 30 -25.78 34.53 36.14
N ALA A 31 -24.52 34.47 36.60
CA ALA A 31 -23.35 34.52 35.73
C ALA A 31 -23.33 33.33 34.75
N THR A 32 -23.63 32.11 35.22
CA THR A 32 -23.73 30.91 34.37
C THR A 32 -24.85 31.05 33.33
N ILE A 33 -26.02 31.57 33.74
CA ILE A 33 -27.16 31.80 32.84
C ILE A 33 -26.80 32.85 31.78
N ALA A 34 -26.24 33.99 32.19
CA ALA A 34 -25.84 35.06 31.29
C ALA A 34 -24.75 34.64 30.29
N ALA A 35 -23.89 33.70 30.69
CA ALA A 35 -22.83 33.16 29.84
C ALA A 35 -23.30 32.06 28.86
N ALA A 36 -24.54 31.56 28.99
CA ALA A 36 -25.05 30.46 28.17
C ALA A 36 -25.87 30.98 26.98
N PRO A 37 -25.29 31.05 25.76
CA PRO A 37 -26.04 31.48 24.58
C PRO A 37 -27.14 30.47 24.21
N ALA A 38 -28.12 30.92 23.42
CA ALA A 38 -29.13 30.04 22.86
C ALA A 38 -28.46 28.91 22.04
N GLY A 39 -28.84 27.67 22.33
CA GLY A 39 -28.25 26.46 21.75
C GLY A 39 -27.00 25.94 22.46
N ALA A 40 -26.56 26.57 23.57
CA ALA A 40 -25.40 26.09 24.31
C ALA A 40 -25.55 24.61 24.71
N ASN A 41 -24.53 23.82 24.38
CA ASN A 41 -24.47 22.36 24.62
C ASN A 41 -25.64 21.56 24.00
N ILE A 42 -26.34 22.11 23.01
CA ILE A 42 -27.39 21.41 22.24
C ILE A 42 -26.83 21.06 20.87
N ARG A 43 -26.80 19.76 20.58
CA ARG A 43 -26.48 19.24 19.25
C ARG A 43 -27.72 19.26 18.37
N ARG A 44 -27.66 19.95 17.22
CA ARG A 44 -28.82 20.09 16.32
C ARG A 44 -28.97 18.87 15.42
N LEU A 45 -30.22 18.58 15.05
CA LEU A 45 -30.51 17.52 14.10
C LEU A 45 -29.76 17.77 12.79
N GLY A 46 -29.01 16.77 12.33
CA GLY A 46 -28.25 16.83 11.08
C GLY A 46 -26.99 17.73 11.12
N GLU A 47 -26.56 18.23 12.28
CA GLU A 47 -25.41 19.15 12.37
C GLU A 47 -24.11 18.54 11.83
N ASN A 48 -23.92 17.22 12.01
CA ASN A 48 -22.72 16.51 11.55
C ASN A 48 -22.87 16.00 10.12
N CYS A 49 -24.10 15.65 9.72
CA CYS A 49 -24.42 15.12 8.40
C CYS A 49 -25.93 15.24 8.18
N ALA A 50 -26.33 15.98 7.15
CA ALA A 50 -27.72 16.12 6.76
C ALA A 50 -28.21 14.88 6.01
N ALA A 51 -29.52 14.61 6.07
CA ALA A 51 -30.12 13.56 5.27
C ALA A 51 -29.85 13.80 3.76
N GLY A 52 -29.45 12.74 3.06
CA GLY A 52 -29.09 12.80 1.64
C GLY A 52 -27.66 13.25 1.34
N ALA A 53 -26.87 13.64 2.33
CA ALA A 53 -25.45 13.92 2.13
C ALA A 53 -24.64 12.63 1.90
N GLU A 54 -23.58 12.73 1.10
CA GLU A 54 -22.64 11.63 0.90
C GLU A 54 -21.76 11.44 2.13
N ILE A 55 -21.80 10.25 2.73
CA ILE A 55 -21.02 9.91 3.93
C ILE A 55 -19.65 9.34 3.56
N THR A 56 -19.59 8.53 2.51
CA THR A 56 -18.36 7.91 2.03
C THR A 56 -18.42 7.76 0.52
N PRO A 57 -17.50 8.39 -0.24
CA PRO A 57 -17.51 8.31 -1.69
C PRO A 57 -17.10 6.92 -2.18
N ALA A 58 -17.55 6.57 -3.39
CA ALA A 58 -17.13 5.34 -4.05
C ALA A 58 -15.62 5.33 -4.30
N GLY A 59 -14.96 4.19 -4.02
CA GLY A 59 -13.51 4.05 -4.14
C GLY A 59 -12.72 4.39 -2.87
N THR A 60 -13.41 4.72 -1.77
CA THR A 60 -12.79 4.80 -0.45
C THR A 60 -12.52 3.41 0.12
N LEU A 61 -11.33 3.22 0.68
CA LEU A 61 -11.00 2.02 1.44
C LEU A 61 -11.85 1.98 2.72
N VAL A 62 -12.52 0.85 2.96
CA VAL A 62 -13.31 0.65 4.18
C VAL A 62 -12.37 0.54 5.39
N THR A 63 -12.36 1.58 6.21
CA THR A 63 -11.59 1.68 7.46
C THR A 63 -12.53 1.66 8.68
N GLY A 64 -11.97 1.62 9.89
CA GLY A 64 -12.76 1.72 11.13
C GLY A 64 -13.69 2.95 11.18
N PRO A 65 -13.20 4.17 10.88
CA PRO A 65 -14.05 5.36 10.80
C PRO A 65 -15.17 5.25 9.75
N CYS A 66 -14.89 4.67 8.58
CA CYS A 66 -15.90 4.42 7.56
C CYS A 66 -17.01 3.50 8.07
N LEU A 67 -16.65 2.39 8.71
CA LEU A 67 -17.62 1.47 9.32
C LEU A 67 -18.47 2.15 10.41
N GLY A 68 -17.86 2.99 11.24
CA GLY A 68 -18.59 3.76 12.27
C GLY A 68 -19.60 4.74 11.67
N ALA A 69 -19.22 5.42 10.59
CA ALA A 69 -20.11 6.33 9.87
C ALA A 69 -21.29 5.60 9.22
N LEU A 70 -21.02 4.46 8.56
CA LEU A 70 -22.04 3.59 7.97
C LEU A 70 -23.02 3.05 9.03
N ALA A 71 -22.50 2.57 10.17
CA ALA A 71 -23.32 2.07 11.27
C ALA A 71 -24.24 3.15 11.87
N THR A 72 -23.76 4.40 11.96
CA THR A 72 -24.55 5.54 12.49
C THR A 72 -25.82 5.81 11.68
N VAL A 73 -25.83 5.42 10.40
CA VAL A 73 -27.00 5.57 9.51
C VAL A 73 -27.69 4.23 9.20
N GLY A 74 -27.36 3.17 9.95
CA GLY A 74 -28.00 1.87 9.83
C GLY A 74 -27.57 1.02 8.63
N VAL A 75 -26.44 1.33 7.99
CA VAL A 75 -25.89 0.48 6.92
C VAL A 75 -25.12 -0.69 7.54
N THR A 76 -25.69 -1.89 7.42
CA THR A 76 -25.10 -3.14 7.95
C THR A 76 -24.30 -3.93 6.91
N GLU A 77 -24.64 -3.78 5.62
CA GLU A 77 -24.02 -4.49 4.50
C GLU A 77 -23.61 -3.50 3.41
N PRO A 78 -22.42 -2.87 3.51
CA PRO A 78 -21.97 -1.94 2.48
C PRO A 78 -21.64 -2.68 1.18
N VAL A 79 -22.04 -2.09 0.05
CA VAL A 79 -21.68 -2.58 -1.28
C VAL A 79 -20.20 -2.30 -1.53
N VAL A 80 -19.41 -3.37 -1.67
CA VAL A 80 -17.96 -3.30 -1.91
C VAL A 80 -17.57 -4.01 -3.20
N ARG A 81 -16.40 -3.67 -3.73
CA ARG A 81 -15.81 -4.43 -4.84
C ARG A 81 -15.23 -5.75 -4.32
N ARG A 82 -15.28 -6.79 -5.15
CA ARG A 82 -14.55 -8.03 -4.89
C ARG A 82 -13.05 -7.78 -4.82
N ARG A 83 -12.31 -8.70 -4.20
CA ARG A 83 -10.85 -8.68 -4.17
C ARG A 83 -10.26 -8.74 -5.58
N VAL A 84 -9.14 -8.05 -5.78
CA VAL A 84 -8.35 -8.14 -7.03
C VAL A 84 -7.52 -9.40 -6.96
N ARG A 85 -7.71 -10.30 -7.94
CA ARG A 85 -6.91 -11.52 -8.06
C ARG A 85 -5.58 -11.20 -8.73
N VAL A 86 -4.48 -11.53 -8.08
CA VAL A 86 -3.12 -11.23 -8.57
C VAL A 86 -2.36 -12.53 -8.73
N ALA A 87 -2.05 -12.89 -9.97
CA ALA A 87 -1.17 -14.03 -10.24
C ALA A 87 0.29 -13.58 -10.11
N VAL A 88 1.07 -14.32 -9.31
CA VAL A 88 2.51 -14.10 -9.14
C VAL A 88 3.26 -15.25 -9.81
N LEU A 89 4.07 -14.92 -10.83
CA LEU A 89 4.91 -15.85 -11.57
C LEU A 89 6.37 -15.65 -11.16
N VAL A 90 7.08 -16.74 -10.87
CA VAL A 90 8.52 -16.74 -10.63
C VAL A 90 9.19 -17.54 -11.73
N THR A 91 10.18 -16.96 -12.41
CA THR A 91 10.98 -17.63 -13.45
C THR A 91 12.45 -17.65 -13.08
N GLY A 92 13.16 -18.65 -13.60
CA GLY A 92 14.59 -18.88 -13.36
C GLY A 92 14.87 -20.37 -13.28
N ASP A 93 15.68 -20.90 -14.19
CA ASP A 93 16.09 -22.32 -14.16
C ASP A 93 16.91 -22.66 -12.90
N GLU A 94 17.57 -21.66 -12.30
CA GLU A 94 18.30 -21.78 -11.05
C GLU A 94 17.38 -21.83 -9.83
N VAL A 95 16.12 -21.42 -9.96
CA VAL A 95 15.20 -21.22 -8.83
C VAL A 95 14.50 -22.52 -8.46
N LEU A 96 14.53 -22.85 -7.17
CA LEU A 96 13.90 -24.03 -6.57
C LEU A 96 12.85 -23.66 -5.52
N PRO A 97 11.90 -24.57 -5.20
CA PRO A 97 11.03 -24.42 -4.05
C PRO A 97 11.79 -24.18 -2.73
N VAL A 98 11.15 -23.50 -1.78
CA VAL A 98 11.76 -23.07 -0.52
C VAL A 98 12.30 -24.23 0.33
N ASP A 99 11.63 -25.38 0.30
CA ASP A 99 11.98 -26.59 1.04
C ASP A 99 13.08 -27.44 0.37
N SER A 100 13.50 -27.07 -0.84
CA SER A 100 14.51 -27.81 -1.59
C SER A 100 15.92 -27.61 -1.01
N ARG A 101 16.82 -28.57 -1.30
CA ARG A 101 18.27 -28.44 -1.05
C ARG A 101 18.94 -28.02 -2.36
N PRO A 102 19.44 -26.78 -2.48
CA PRO A 102 20.01 -26.30 -3.73
C PRO A 102 21.40 -26.91 -3.97
N GLU A 103 21.67 -27.24 -5.24
CA GLU A 103 23.03 -27.42 -5.74
C GLU A 103 23.78 -26.06 -5.83
N PRO A 104 25.11 -26.03 -6.01
CA PRO A 104 25.88 -24.77 -6.00
C PRO A 104 25.47 -23.70 -7.02
N TRP A 105 24.78 -24.10 -8.10
CA TRP A 105 24.27 -23.19 -9.15
C TRP A 105 22.79 -22.85 -8.98
N GLN A 106 22.14 -23.31 -7.91
CA GLN A 106 20.72 -23.15 -7.66
C GLN A 106 20.46 -22.29 -6.42
N LEU A 107 19.29 -21.66 -6.41
CA LEU A 107 18.83 -20.75 -5.37
C LEU A 107 17.43 -21.19 -4.93
N ARG A 108 17.05 -20.93 -3.68
CA ARG A 108 15.65 -21.05 -3.26
C ARG A 108 14.86 -19.83 -3.69
N ASP A 109 13.60 -20.03 -4.04
CA ASP A 109 12.66 -18.94 -4.32
C ASP A 109 12.42 -18.12 -3.05
N SER A 110 13.04 -16.95 -2.97
CA SER A 110 12.72 -15.94 -1.98
C SER A 110 11.71 -14.91 -2.48
N ASN A 111 11.53 -14.78 -3.80
CA ASN A 111 10.80 -13.67 -4.39
C ASN A 111 9.29 -13.91 -4.33
N GLY A 112 8.84 -15.14 -4.64
CA GLY A 112 7.44 -15.54 -4.53
C GLY A 112 6.88 -15.30 -3.13
N PRO A 113 7.48 -15.88 -2.07
CA PRO A 113 7.08 -15.64 -0.69
C PRO A 113 7.17 -14.17 -0.26
N ALA A 114 8.20 -13.44 -0.71
CA ALA A 114 8.35 -12.01 -0.38
C ALA A 114 7.23 -11.15 -0.98
N LEU A 115 6.87 -11.37 -2.25
CA LEU A 115 5.74 -10.69 -2.90
C LEU A 115 4.41 -11.08 -2.26
N ALA A 116 4.20 -12.37 -1.99
CA ALA A 116 3.00 -12.84 -1.33
C ALA A 116 2.83 -12.20 0.05
N GLY A 117 3.91 -12.13 0.85
CA GLY A 117 3.91 -11.48 2.15
C GLY A 117 3.65 -9.97 2.09
N LEU A 118 4.25 -9.28 1.13
CA LEU A 118 4.02 -7.85 0.88
C LEU A 118 2.56 -7.57 0.53
N LEU A 119 2.00 -8.34 -0.40
CA LEU A 119 0.66 -8.07 -0.95
C LEU A 119 -0.48 -8.56 -0.04
N SER A 120 -0.30 -9.70 0.65
CA SER A 120 -1.36 -10.30 1.48
C SER A 120 -1.71 -9.47 2.73
N ARG A 121 -0.91 -8.45 3.06
CA ARG A 121 -1.24 -7.44 4.09
C ARG A 121 -2.48 -6.60 3.73
N HIS A 122 -2.90 -6.64 2.47
CA HIS A 122 -4.02 -5.89 1.95
C HIS A 122 -5.22 -6.80 1.73
N ALA A 123 -6.23 -6.69 2.59
CA ALA A 123 -7.43 -7.56 2.56
C ALA A 123 -8.28 -7.46 1.26
N TRP A 124 -8.00 -6.48 0.41
CA TRP A 124 -8.63 -6.28 -0.91
C TRP A 124 -7.87 -6.96 -2.06
N LEU A 125 -6.75 -7.63 -1.75
CA LEU A 125 -6.01 -8.49 -2.67
C LEU A 125 -6.29 -9.96 -2.39
N ASP A 126 -6.30 -10.75 -3.47
CA ASP A 126 -6.28 -12.20 -3.45
C ASP A 126 -5.05 -12.65 -4.26
N VAL A 127 -4.01 -13.12 -3.57
CA VAL A 127 -2.70 -13.37 -4.17
C VAL A 127 -2.53 -14.85 -4.46
N ASP A 128 -2.32 -15.18 -5.73
CA ASP A 128 -2.11 -16.53 -6.20
C ASP A 128 -0.66 -16.72 -6.64
N LEU A 129 0.14 -17.37 -5.80
CA LEU A 129 1.51 -17.72 -6.12
C LEU A 129 1.55 -18.98 -6.99
N ARG A 130 1.87 -18.80 -8.27
CA ARG A 130 1.92 -19.90 -9.24
C ARG A 130 3.19 -20.73 -9.08
N PRO A 131 3.20 -21.98 -9.56
CA PRO A 131 4.42 -22.77 -9.67
C PRO A 131 5.51 -22.03 -10.45
N ARG A 132 6.78 -22.33 -10.11
CA ARG A 132 7.95 -21.81 -10.84
C ARG A 132 7.84 -22.15 -12.33
N VAL A 133 8.09 -21.16 -13.16
CA VAL A 133 8.13 -21.28 -14.61
C VAL A 133 9.59 -21.52 -15.04
N ALA A 134 9.82 -22.34 -16.05
CA ALA A 134 11.15 -22.54 -16.62
C ALA A 134 11.54 -21.36 -17.51
N ASP A 135 12.84 -21.14 -17.73
CA ASP A 135 13.32 -20.11 -18.66
C ASP A 135 13.24 -20.62 -20.11
N ASP A 136 12.02 -20.92 -20.54
CA ASP A 136 11.67 -21.31 -21.91
C ASP A 136 10.48 -20.46 -22.39
N GLU A 137 10.60 -19.89 -23.59
CA GLU A 137 9.61 -18.95 -24.12
C GLU A 137 8.20 -19.55 -24.17
N ARG A 138 8.08 -20.83 -24.56
CA ARG A 138 6.78 -21.50 -24.68
C ARG A 138 6.14 -21.68 -23.30
N THR A 139 6.88 -22.21 -22.34
CA THR A 139 6.34 -22.39 -20.97
C THR A 139 5.98 -21.06 -20.31
N LEU A 140 6.79 -20.01 -20.53
CA LEU A 140 6.50 -18.68 -20.02
C LEU A 140 5.26 -18.07 -20.67
N ARG A 141 5.09 -18.23 -21.98
CA ARG A 141 3.87 -17.83 -22.69
C ARG A 141 2.63 -18.53 -22.13
N GLU A 142 2.66 -19.84 -22.01
CA GLU A 142 1.54 -20.63 -21.47
C GLU A 142 1.18 -20.18 -20.05
N ALA A 143 2.18 -19.91 -19.20
CA ALA A 143 1.97 -19.40 -17.85
C ALA A 143 1.34 -17.99 -17.83
N PHE A 144 1.80 -17.09 -18.72
CA PHE A 144 1.24 -15.75 -18.84
C PHE A 144 -0.21 -15.77 -19.36
N GLU A 145 -0.50 -16.58 -20.38
CA GLU A 145 -1.85 -16.75 -20.94
C GLU A 145 -2.81 -17.32 -19.87
N SER A 146 -2.38 -18.35 -19.15
CA SER A 146 -3.16 -18.92 -18.04
C SER A 146 -3.41 -17.89 -16.94
N ALA A 147 -2.38 -17.13 -16.54
CA ALA A 147 -2.51 -16.10 -15.50
C ALA A 147 -3.42 -14.95 -15.95
N LEU A 148 -3.34 -14.53 -17.21
CA LEU A 148 -4.21 -13.49 -17.76
C LEU A 148 -5.65 -13.98 -17.95
N ALA A 149 -5.90 -15.28 -18.08
CA ALA A 149 -7.26 -15.81 -18.21
C ALA A 149 -8.04 -15.66 -16.89
N ASP A 150 -7.42 -15.93 -15.74
CA ASP A 150 -8.12 -16.04 -14.45
C ASP A 150 -7.76 -14.99 -13.39
N ALA A 151 -6.69 -14.20 -13.59
CA ALA A 151 -6.33 -13.09 -12.70
C ALA A 151 -6.79 -11.73 -13.25
N ASP A 152 -6.78 -10.72 -12.37
CA ASP A 152 -7.01 -9.32 -12.71
C ASP A 152 -5.72 -8.54 -12.96
N ALA A 153 -4.59 -9.08 -12.51
CA ALA A 153 -3.25 -8.54 -12.66
C ALA A 153 -2.21 -9.67 -12.62
N VAL A 154 -1.08 -9.47 -13.30
CA VAL A 154 0.03 -10.43 -13.31
C VAL A 154 1.31 -9.73 -12.85
N ILE A 155 2.01 -10.33 -11.89
CA ILE A 155 3.35 -9.92 -11.48
C ILE A 155 4.30 -11.08 -11.78
N CYS A 156 5.31 -10.84 -12.60
CA CYS A 156 6.37 -11.80 -12.89
C CYS A 156 7.68 -11.31 -12.30
N THR A 157 8.50 -12.20 -11.74
CA THR A 157 9.85 -11.89 -11.25
C THR A 157 10.88 -12.85 -11.82
N GLY A 158 12.03 -12.30 -12.22
CA GLY A 158 13.03 -12.99 -13.05
C GLY A 158 12.80 -12.73 -14.55
N GLY A 159 13.77 -13.03 -15.40
CA GLY A 159 13.56 -13.02 -16.86
C GLY A 159 13.28 -11.67 -17.54
N VAL A 160 13.51 -10.52 -16.87
CA VAL A 160 13.15 -9.16 -17.35
C VAL A 160 14.35 -8.28 -17.78
N SER A 161 15.57 -8.82 -17.74
CA SER A 161 16.81 -8.07 -17.99
C SER A 161 17.16 -8.05 -19.49
N MET A 162 18.46 -8.17 -19.84
CA MET A 162 19.00 -8.15 -21.21
C MET A 162 19.84 -9.40 -21.55
N GLY A 163 19.73 -10.47 -20.76
CA GLY A 163 20.37 -11.76 -21.01
C GLY A 163 19.63 -12.57 -22.08
N GLY A 164 20.32 -13.54 -22.69
CA GLY A 164 19.78 -14.37 -23.78
C GLY A 164 18.58 -15.25 -23.40
N LYS A 165 18.22 -15.33 -22.11
CA LYS A 165 17.07 -16.06 -21.58
C LYS A 165 15.98 -15.14 -20.98
N ASP A 166 16.09 -13.82 -21.15
CA ASP A 166 15.09 -12.88 -20.64
C ASP A 166 13.88 -12.79 -21.58
N PHE A 167 13.01 -13.79 -21.51
CA PHE A 167 11.84 -13.91 -22.39
C PHE A 167 10.64 -13.06 -21.97
N VAL A 168 10.61 -12.50 -20.75
CA VAL A 168 9.42 -11.76 -20.25
C VAL A 168 9.02 -10.61 -21.18
N PRO A 169 9.91 -9.72 -21.64
CA PRO A 169 9.51 -8.64 -22.54
C PRO A 169 8.98 -9.14 -23.90
N ALA A 170 9.45 -10.30 -24.38
CA ALA A 170 8.99 -10.90 -25.63
C ALA A 170 7.61 -11.54 -25.45
N VAL A 171 7.43 -12.34 -24.39
CA VAL A 171 6.17 -13.00 -24.04
C VAL A 171 5.06 -11.98 -23.78
N VAL A 172 5.35 -10.91 -23.03
CA VAL A 172 4.38 -9.83 -22.77
C VAL A 172 3.87 -9.21 -24.08
N ARG A 173 4.77 -8.88 -25.01
CA ARG A 173 4.38 -8.33 -26.32
C ARG A 173 3.61 -9.35 -27.16
N ALA A 174 4.01 -10.62 -27.11
CA ALA A 174 3.38 -11.66 -27.89
C ALA A 174 1.98 -12.03 -27.37
N ALA A 175 1.69 -11.76 -26.10
CA ALA A 175 0.35 -11.80 -25.52
C ALA A 175 -0.53 -10.58 -25.90
N GLY A 176 -0.04 -9.70 -26.79
CA GLY A 176 -0.76 -8.50 -27.24
C GLY A 176 -0.77 -7.36 -26.22
N ALA A 177 -0.01 -7.46 -25.13
CA ALA A 177 0.04 -6.41 -24.13
C ALA A 177 0.89 -5.21 -24.59
N GLU A 178 0.40 -4.01 -24.31
CA GLU A 178 1.12 -2.76 -24.56
C GLU A 178 2.16 -2.54 -23.45
N VAL A 179 3.44 -2.46 -23.82
CA VAL A 179 4.52 -2.12 -22.88
C VAL A 179 4.54 -0.60 -22.67
N VAL A 180 4.13 -0.17 -21.47
CA VAL A 180 4.09 1.25 -21.08
C VAL A 180 5.47 1.77 -20.72
N PHE A 181 6.27 0.95 -20.02
CA PHE A 181 7.66 1.26 -19.75
C PHE A 181 8.49 -0.03 -19.63
N HIS A 182 9.76 0.08 -20.00
CA HIS A 182 10.76 -0.93 -19.69
C HIS A 182 12.08 -0.23 -19.38
N ARG A 183 12.61 -0.56 -18.21
CA ARG A 183 13.75 0.10 -17.56
C ARG A 183 13.43 1.47 -16.99
N LEU A 184 13.58 1.59 -15.68
CA LEU A 184 13.40 2.83 -14.95
C LEU A 184 14.75 3.38 -14.47
N PRO A 185 14.91 4.71 -14.37
CA PRO A 185 16.09 5.33 -13.79
C PRO A 185 16.05 5.21 -12.26
N GLN A 186 16.15 3.98 -11.75
CA GLN A 186 16.10 3.67 -10.32
C GLN A 186 17.10 2.58 -9.92
N LYS A 187 17.43 2.55 -8.62
CA LYS A 187 18.23 1.50 -7.98
C LYS A 187 17.71 1.21 -6.58
N PRO A 188 17.54 -0.07 -6.19
CA PRO A 188 17.42 -1.23 -7.06
C PRO A 188 16.18 -1.13 -7.97
N GLY A 189 15.97 -2.12 -8.85
CA GLY A 189 14.74 -2.14 -9.67
C GLY A 189 14.89 -1.67 -11.12
N LYS A 190 16.11 -1.39 -11.61
CA LYS A 190 16.32 -0.82 -12.96
C LYS A 190 15.56 -1.56 -14.07
N PRO A 191 15.60 -2.90 -14.24
CA PRO A 191 14.96 -3.56 -15.37
C PRO A 191 13.45 -3.80 -15.22
N ALA A 192 12.78 -3.10 -14.30
CA ALA A 192 11.34 -3.19 -14.18
C ALA A 192 10.62 -2.91 -15.52
N LEU A 193 9.56 -3.68 -15.77
CA LEU A 193 8.69 -3.58 -16.93
C LEU A 193 7.25 -3.40 -16.45
N GLY A 194 6.53 -2.47 -17.08
CA GLY A 194 5.10 -2.29 -16.88
C GLY A 194 4.37 -2.36 -18.21
N ALA A 195 3.31 -3.15 -18.26
CA ALA A 195 2.50 -3.36 -19.44
C ALA A 195 1.01 -3.48 -19.08
N VAL A 196 0.16 -3.38 -20.10
CA VAL A 196 -1.29 -3.49 -19.97
C VAL A 196 -1.81 -4.47 -21.04
N SER A 197 -2.57 -5.49 -20.63
CA SER A 197 -3.19 -6.45 -21.56
C SER A 197 -4.29 -5.78 -22.41
N PRO A 198 -4.72 -6.40 -23.52
CA PRO A 198 -5.86 -5.91 -24.31
C PRO A 198 -7.14 -5.67 -23.50
N GLU A 199 -7.38 -6.47 -22.45
CA GLU A 199 -8.51 -6.36 -21.52
C GLU A 199 -8.27 -5.34 -20.38
N GLY A 200 -7.18 -4.58 -20.44
CA GLY A 200 -6.82 -3.58 -19.44
C GLY A 200 -6.29 -4.15 -18.12
N LYS A 201 -5.74 -5.38 -18.13
CA LYS A 201 -5.13 -5.99 -16.94
C LYS A 201 -3.67 -5.55 -16.81
N PRO A 202 -3.23 -5.01 -15.65
CA PRO A 202 -1.84 -4.61 -15.47
C PRO A 202 -0.93 -5.84 -15.39
N ILE A 203 0.23 -5.72 -16.02
CA ILE A 203 1.31 -6.70 -16.02
C ILE A 203 2.58 -6.00 -15.53
N LEU A 204 3.25 -6.58 -14.54
CA LEU A 204 4.50 -6.07 -14.00
C LEU A 204 5.59 -7.13 -14.08
N GLY A 205 6.67 -6.82 -14.81
CA GLY A 205 7.90 -7.59 -14.80
C GLY A 205 8.89 -6.99 -13.81
N LEU A 206 9.21 -7.72 -12.75
CA LEU A 206 10.12 -7.32 -11.68
C LEU A 206 11.48 -8.01 -11.85
N PRO A 207 12.59 -7.35 -11.48
CA PRO A 207 13.92 -7.99 -11.56
C PRO A 207 14.01 -9.24 -10.68
N GLY A 208 14.94 -10.16 -10.95
CA GLY A 208 15.12 -11.37 -10.14
C GLY A 208 15.79 -11.15 -8.77
N ASN A 209 16.36 -9.97 -8.53
CA ASN A 209 17.03 -9.64 -7.27
C ASN A 209 16.01 -9.31 -6.15
N PRO A 210 16.00 -10.02 -5.00
CA PRO A 210 14.95 -9.92 -3.99
C PRO A 210 14.62 -8.52 -3.46
N VAL A 211 15.64 -7.69 -3.17
CA VAL A 211 15.39 -6.32 -2.70
C VAL A 211 14.76 -5.48 -3.80
N SER A 212 15.11 -5.74 -5.07
CA SER A 212 14.48 -5.09 -6.22
C SER A 212 13.02 -5.47 -6.34
N VAL A 213 12.68 -6.73 -6.07
CA VAL A 213 11.31 -7.26 -6.10
C VAL A 213 10.44 -6.54 -5.07
N LEU A 214 10.89 -6.49 -3.81
CA LEU A 214 10.16 -5.79 -2.73
C LEU A 214 9.98 -4.30 -3.03
N VAL A 215 11.07 -3.60 -3.35
CA VAL A 215 11.04 -2.16 -3.65
C VAL A 215 10.10 -1.88 -4.83
N THR A 216 10.21 -2.62 -5.92
CA THR A 216 9.42 -2.36 -7.14
C THR A 216 7.96 -2.79 -6.95
N GLY A 217 7.72 -3.94 -6.31
CA GLY A 217 6.39 -4.40 -5.95
C GLY A 217 5.66 -3.42 -5.04
N ARG A 218 6.37 -2.84 -4.05
CA ARG A 218 5.79 -1.85 -3.14
C ARG A 218 5.58 -0.49 -3.81
N ARG A 219 6.59 0.01 -4.52
CA ARG A 219 6.60 1.37 -5.11
C ARG A 219 5.68 1.51 -6.32
N LEU A 220 5.61 0.48 -7.16
CA LEU A 220 4.87 0.48 -8.42
C LEU A 220 3.69 -0.50 -8.39
N GLY A 221 3.91 -1.71 -7.91
CA GLY A 221 2.90 -2.76 -7.91
C GLY A 221 1.68 -2.40 -7.07
N LEU A 222 1.88 -2.06 -5.81
CA LEU A 222 0.76 -1.78 -4.92
C LEU A 222 -0.13 -0.61 -5.38
N PRO A 223 0.40 0.56 -5.80
CA PRO A 223 -0.44 1.62 -6.34
C PRO A 223 -1.25 1.22 -7.58
N VAL A 224 -0.65 0.45 -8.49
CA VAL A 224 -1.34 -0.06 -9.70
C VAL A 224 -2.47 -1.01 -9.31
N LEU A 225 -2.21 -1.92 -8.37
CA LEU A 225 -3.21 -2.85 -7.85
C LEU A 225 -4.33 -2.15 -7.09
N ALA A 226 -4.02 -1.12 -6.29
CA ALA A 226 -5.01 -0.30 -5.60
C ALA A 226 -5.92 0.41 -6.61
N ARG A 227 -5.36 0.93 -7.70
CA ARG A 227 -6.14 1.52 -8.79
C ARG A 227 -7.03 0.47 -9.47
N ARG A 228 -6.53 -0.76 -9.69
CA ARG A 228 -7.31 -1.88 -10.22
C ARG A 228 -8.44 -2.31 -9.27
N ALA A 229 -8.24 -2.19 -7.96
CA ALA A 229 -9.28 -2.37 -6.94
C ALA A 229 -10.34 -1.24 -6.93
N GLY A 230 -10.16 -0.23 -7.78
CA GLY A 230 -11.06 0.91 -7.92
C GLY A 230 -10.89 1.97 -6.83
N MET A 231 -9.74 1.97 -6.13
CA MET A 231 -9.41 3.03 -5.19
C MET A 231 -9.10 4.33 -5.93
N ILE A 232 -9.46 5.44 -5.29
CA ILE A 232 -9.22 6.79 -5.80
C ILE A 232 -8.19 7.47 -4.90
N GLY A 233 -7.18 8.09 -5.52
CA GLY A 233 -6.04 8.68 -4.83
C GLY A 233 -4.92 7.67 -4.61
N ALA A 234 -3.68 8.17 -4.65
CA ALA A 234 -2.52 7.42 -4.21
C ALA A 234 -2.23 7.79 -2.74
N PRO A 235 -1.87 6.84 -1.87
CA PRO A 235 -1.37 7.20 -0.55
C PRO A 235 -0.12 8.07 -0.74
N HIS A 236 -0.11 9.23 -0.08
CA HIS A 236 1.09 10.05 -0.02
C HIS A 236 2.08 9.35 0.91
N PRO A 237 3.33 9.12 0.47
CA PRO A 237 4.32 8.52 1.33
C PRO A 237 4.59 9.44 2.51
N THR A 238 4.78 8.86 3.70
CA THR A 238 5.28 9.60 4.86
C THR A 238 6.66 10.14 4.53
N LEU A 239 6.98 11.33 5.01
CA LEU A 239 8.29 11.92 4.85
C LEU A 239 9.15 11.65 6.09
N VAL A 240 10.40 11.23 5.89
CA VAL A 240 11.36 10.97 6.98
C VAL A 240 12.70 11.63 6.72
N ARG A 241 13.39 12.05 7.77
CA ARG A 241 14.77 12.54 7.73
C ARG A 241 15.74 11.39 8.04
N LEU A 242 16.84 11.31 7.30
CA LEU A 242 17.91 10.37 7.59
C LEU A 242 18.80 10.89 8.72
N THR A 243 19.04 10.07 9.73
CA THR A 243 19.97 10.37 10.84
C THR A 243 21.41 9.93 10.52
N SER A 244 21.56 8.94 9.63
CA SER A 244 22.85 8.47 9.11
C SER A 244 23.22 9.18 7.81
N ARG A 245 24.43 9.72 7.69
CA ARG A 245 24.95 10.32 6.45
C ARG A 245 25.68 9.29 5.58
N ASP A 246 25.42 9.35 4.27
CA ASP A 246 26.20 8.67 3.24
C ASP A 246 26.42 9.65 2.08
N PRO A 247 27.67 10.10 1.82
CA PRO A 247 27.95 11.13 0.82
C PRO A 247 27.79 10.62 -0.63
N LYS A 248 27.54 9.33 -0.83
CA LYS A 248 27.38 8.76 -2.17
C LYS A 248 26.12 9.27 -2.83
N THR A 249 26.23 9.66 -4.09
CA THR A 249 25.11 10.04 -4.95
C THR A 249 25.02 9.14 -6.18
N LEU A 250 23.83 9.09 -6.80
CA LEU A 250 23.59 8.39 -8.06
C LEU A 250 22.84 9.30 -9.03
N LYS A 251 23.04 9.14 -10.34
CA LYS A 251 22.29 9.87 -11.39
C LYS A 251 20.87 9.32 -11.63
N LEU A 252 20.33 8.58 -10.66
CA LEU A 252 19.07 7.85 -10.74
C LEU A 252 18.43 7.82 -9.34
N TRP A 253 17.13 7.56 -9.28
CA TRP A 253 16.41 7.43 -8.02
C TRP A 253 16.99 6.29 -7.20
N TRP A 254 17.29 6.55 -5.94
CA TRP A 254 17.91 5.55 -5.07
C TRP A 254 16.96 5.16 -3.95
N HIS A 255 16.40 3.96 -4.07
CA HIS A 255 15.59 3.32 -3.06
C HIS A 255 16.50 2.60 -2.07
N ARG A 256 16.49 3.03 -0.82
CA ARG A 256 17.41 2.53 0.22
C ARG A 256 16.65 1.98 1.41
N PRO A 257 16.85 0.71 1.80
CA PRO A 257 16.25 0.17 3.01
C PRO A 257 16.63 0.98 4.25
N VAL A 258 15.65 1.25 5.10
CA VAL A 258 15.83 2.02 6.34
C VAL A 258 15.09 1.38 7.51
N ARG A 259 15.57 1.67 8.71
CA ARG A 259 14.89 1.39 9.97
C ARG A 259 14.47 2.72 10.60
N LEU A 260 13.26 2.80 11.13
CA LEU A 260 12.77 3.97 11.85
C LEU A 260 13.47 4.06 13.20
N THR A 261 13.96 5.25 13.54
CA THR A 261 14.64 5.52 14.82
C THR A 261 13.83 6.43 15.73
N GLY A 262 12.80 7.08 15.20
CA GLY A 262 11.91 7.98 15.94
C GLY A 262 10.84 8.57 15.02
N PRO A 263 9.97 9.44 15.55
CA PRO A 263 8.96 10.13 14.76
C PRO A 263 9.59 10.95 13.61
N GLY A 264 9.35 10.53 12.37
CA GLY A 264 9.88 11.20 11.18
C GLY A 264 11.38 11.01 10.96
N GLU A 265 12.03 10.07 11.65
CA GLU A 265 13.46 9.81 11.54
C GLU A 265 13.75 8.35 11.18
N ALA A 266 14.76 8.15 10.34
CA ALA A 266 15.19 6.83 9.91
C ALA A 266 16.72 6.73 9.74
N GLU A 267 17.25 5.54 9.91
CA GLU A 267 18.65 5.23 9.61
C GLU A 267 18.76 4.28 8.42
N LEU A 268 19.81 4.43 7.63
CA LEU A 268 20.10 3.54 6.50
C LEU A 268 20.55 2.17 7.00
N ILE A 269 19.96 1.11 6.45
CA ILE A 269 20.49 -0.24 6.67
C ILE A 269 21.68 -0.47 5.73
N PRO A 270 22.85 -0.87 6.24
CA PRO A 270 23.97 -1.28 5.40
C PRO A 270 23.57 -2.53 4.61
N THR A 271 23.57 -2.43 3.28
CA THR A 271 23.26 -3.56 2.38
C THR A 271 24.42 -3.83 1.44
N LYS A 272 24.67 -5.11 1.13
CA LYS A 272 25.71 -5.55 0.18
C LYS A 272 25.27 -5.48 -1.28
N GLY A 273 24.03 -5.08 -1.55
CA GLY A 273 23.48 -4.93 -2.90
C GLY A 273 22.01 -5.34 -2.97
N SER A 274 21.48 -5.42 -4.20
CA SER A 274 20.06 -5.73 -4.44
C SER A 274 19.68 -7.19 -4.19
N GLY A 275 20.66 -8.07 -4.02
CA GLY A 275 20.44 -9.48 -3.65
C GLY A 275 20.43 -9.72 -2.14
N ASP A 276 20.78 -8.72 -1.33
CA ASP A 276 21.00 -8.87 0.12
C ASP A 276 19.68 -8.79 0.90
N ILE A 277 18.83 -9.80 0.70
CA ILE A 277 17.55 -9.92 1.40
C ILE A 277 17.68 -10.07 2.92
N PRO A 278 18.70 -10.73 3.50
CA PRO A 278 18.85 -10.81 4.95
C PRO A 278 19.00 -9.43 5.59
N SER A 279 19.84 -8.55 5.04
CA SER A 279 19.98 -7.19 5.56
C SER A 279 18.68 -6.39 5.38
N ALA A 280 18.02 -6.51 4.21
CA ALA A 280 16.75 -5.84 3.98
C ALA A 280 15.62 -6.32 4.91
N SER A 281 15.66 -7.56 5.38
CA SER A 281 14.66 -8.10 6.31
C SER A 281 14.66 -7.42 7.69
N ALA A 282 15.75 -6.74 8.04
CA ALA A 282 15.87 -5.96 9.28
C ALA A 282 15.39 -4.50 9.13
N SER A 283 14.85 -4.12 7.97
CA SER A 283 14.38 -2.75 7.70
C SER A 283 12.86 -2.63 7.86
N ASP A 284 12.37 -1.44 8.19
CA ASP A 284 10.93 -1.15 8.29
C ASP A 284 10.31 -0.77 6.94
N GLY A 285 11.17 -0.37 6.00
CA GLY A 285 10.80 0.06 4.67
C GLY A 285 12.01 0.54 3.90
N PHE A 286 11.80 1.44 2.95
CA PHE A 286 12.85 2.14 2.22
C PHE A 286 12.51 3.62 2.00
N VAL A 287 13.54 4.44 1.85
CA VAL A 287 13.41 5.83 1.37
C VAL A 287 13.69 5.93 -0.11
N GLU A 288 13.06 6.89 -0.78
CA GLU A 288 13.28 7.24 -2.18
C GLU A 288 14.11 8.54 -2.26
N ILE A 289 15.41 8.40 -2.53
CA ILE A 289 16.34 9.54 -2.63
C ILE A 289 16.45 10.00 -4.10
N PRO A 290 16.33 11.30 -4.38
CA PRO A 290 16.40 11.80 -5.75
C PRO A 290 17.82 11.72 -6.35
N PRO A 291 17.93 11.76 -7.68
CA PRO A 291 19.22 11.79 -8.35
C PRO A 291 20.12 12.94 -7.86
N ASN A 292 21.41 12.65 -7.69
CA ASN A 292 22.45 13.56 -7.26
C ASN A 292 22.26 14.13 -5.83
N ASP A 293 21.42 13.51 -5.01
CA ASP A 293 21.19 13.89 -3.62
C ASP A 293 21.88 12.93 -2.65
N SER A 294 22.53 13.48 -1.63
CA SER A 294 23.16 12.80 -0.50
C SER A 294 22.84 13.50 0.84
N GLY A 295 21.83 14.37 0.83
CA GLY A 295 21.35 15.06 2.00
C GLY A 295 20.59 14.14 2.96
N GLU A 296 20.05 14.73 4.01
CA GLU A 296 19.28 14.02 5.04
C GLU A 296 17.77 14.03 4.75
N GLY A 297 17.34 14.62 3.64
CA GLY A 297 15.93 14.74 3.27
C GLY A 297 15.24 16.00 3.83
N PRO A 298 13.92 15.95 4.05
CA PRO A 298 13.11 14.74 4.19
C PRO A 298 12.84 14.02 2.87
N PHE A 299 12.82 12.68 2.91
CA PHE A 299 12.58 11.81 1.76
C PHE A 299 11.28 11.02 1.91
N PRO A 300 10.59 10.70 0.80
CA PRO A 300 9.49 9.74 0.79
C PRO A 300 9.92 8.40 1.38
N PHE A 301 9.15 7.92 2.35
CA PHE A 301 9.31 6.62 2.99
C PHE A 301 8.16 5.69 2.63
N TYR A 302 8.52 4.47 2.27
CA TYR A 302 7.60 3.39 1.94
C TYR A 302 7.84 2.23 2.90
N ALA A 303 6.95 2.07 3.88
CA ALA A 303 6.95 0.93 4.79
C ALA A 303 6.63 -0.37 4.03
N TRP A 304 7.20 -1.50 4.46
CA TRP A 304 6.91 -2.82 3.89
C TRP A 304 5.44 -3.23 4.05
#